data_AF-A0A432RDG1-F1
#
_entry.id   AF-A0A432RDG1-F1
#
_cell.length_a   1.000
_cell.length_b   1.000
_cell.length_c   1.000
_cell.angle_alpha   90.00
_cell.angle_beta   90.00
_cell.angle_gamma   90.00
#
_symmetry.space_group_name_H-M   'P 1'
#
loop_
_entity.id
_entity.type
_entity.pdbx_description
1 polymer ?
#
loop_
_entity_poly.entity_id
_entity_poly.type
_entity_poly.pdbx_seq_one_letter_code
_entity_poly.pdbx_strand_id
1 'polypeptide(L)'
;MIDIKKGILVLGMLLAHCIQFFYSGSNLLLKCISEYANLVTFSGFFFCFGYVSWLAYFKKENLPVEKMLKTAFKCYVAFVLSGVVFKLFVEREGFSYVLVESIILLQDIPGYSEFLISFSVITLLSLFLSNQIEIMTRNFRWVLVSFSILIFSYCV
;
A
#
# COMPACT_ATOMS: atom_id res chain seq x y z
N MET A 1 -10.39 17.82 -4.90
CA MET A 1 -9.62 17.94 -3.64
C MET A 1 -8.77 16.71 -3.33
N ILE A 2 -9.32 15.49 -3.45
CA ILE A 2 -8.54 14.28 -3.14
C ILE A 2 -7.40 14.01 -4.12
N ASP A 3 -7.56 14.39 -5.39
CA ASP A 3 -6.54 14.20 -6.42
C ASP A 3 -5.31 15.08 -6.17
N ILE A 4 -5.51 16.29 -5.64
CA ILE A 4 -4.41 17.19 -5.25
C ILE A 4 -3.60 16.59 -4.09
N LYS A 5 -4.29 16.05 -3.07
CA LYS A 5 -3.63 15.38 -1.94
C LYS A 5 -2.81 14.19 -2.39
N LYS A 6 -3.38 13.34 -3.26
CA LYS A 6 -2.64 12.23 -3.88
C LYS A 6 -1.44 12.72 -4.68
N GLY A 7 -1.59 13.79 -5.46
CA GLY A 7 -0.49 14.38 -6.22
C GLY A 7 0.68 14.83 -5.35
N ILE A 8 0.40 15.53 -4.23
CA ILE A 8 1.42 15.94 -3.27
C ILE A 8 2.14 14.73 -2.67
N LEU A 9 1.40 13.67 -2.34
CA LEU A 9 1.97 12.44 -1.81
C LEU A 9 2.85 11.73 -2.85
N VAL A 10 2.46 11.73 -4.13
CA VAL A 10 3.29 11.18 -5.23
C VAL A 10 4.60 11.95 -5.32
N LEU A 11 4.55 13.29 -5.26
CA LEU A 11 5.75 14.12 -5.30
C LEU A 11 6.69 13.83 -4.11
N GLY A 12 6.12 13.64 -2.91
CA GLY A 12 6.92 13.27 -1.74
C GLY A 12 7.58 11.89 -1.87
N MET A 13 6.88 10.91 -2.44
CA MET A 13 7.41 9.56 -2.68
C MET A 13 8.54 9.59 -3.73
N LEU A 14 8.33 10.34 -4.83
CA LEU A 14 9.36 10.55 -5.84
C LEU A 14 10.61 11.22 -5.24
N LEU A 15 10.43 12.23 -4.38
CA LEU A 15 11.54 12.89 -3.70
C LEU A 15 12.32 11.91 -2.82
N ALA A 16 11.62 11.08 -2.03
CA ALA A 16 12.25 10.09 -1.16
C ALA A 16 13.09 9.08 -1.95
N HIS A 17 12.55 8.57 -3.07
CA HIS A 17 13.27 7.66 -3.96
C HIS A 17 14.43 8.34 -4.68
N CYS A 18 14.28 9.58 -5.17
CA CYS A 18 15.40 10.33 -5.74
C CYS A 18 16.57 10.42 -4.75
N ILE A 19 16.30 10.72 -3.47
CA ILE A 19 17.33 10.75 -2.44
C ILE A 19 17.97 9.36 -2.27
N GLN A 20 17.17 8.29 -2.18
CA GLN A 20 17.68 6.93 -2.00
C GLN A 20 18.52 6.42 -3.19
N PHE A 21 18.13 6.77 -4.43
CA PHE A 21 18.82 6.35 -5.64
C PHE A 21 20.13 7.12 -5.86
N PHE A 22 20.13 8.44 -5.66
CA PHE A 22 21.29 9.28 -5.98
C PHE A 22 22.26 9.45 -4.81
N TYR A 23 21.83 9.17 -3.57
CA TYR A 23 22.62 9.42 -2.38
C TYR A 23 22.93 8.13 -1.61
N SER A 24 24.13 7.58 -1.84
CA SER A 24 24.65 6.39 -1.12
C SER A 24 25.53 6.74 0.10
N GLY A 25 25.65 8.04 0.44
CA GLY A 25 26.50 8.52 1.53
C GLY A 25 25.85 8.48 2.93
N SER A 26 26.67 8.58 3.98
CA SER A 26 26.26 8.54 5.39
C SER A 26 25.67 9.86 5.93
N ASN A 27 25.07 10.69 5.07
CA ASN A 27 24.56 11.99 5.50
C ASN A 27 23.20 11.80 6.18
N LEU A 28 23.25 11.81 7.51
CA LEU A 28 22.12 11.50 8.38
C LEU A 28 20.89 12.37 8.06
N LEU A 29 21.09 13.64 7.70
CA LEU A 29 19.99 14.55 7.35
C LEU A 29 19.20 14.07 6.13
N LEU A 30 19.88 13.69 5.04
CA LEU A 30 19.21 13.20 3.83
C LEU A 30 18.49 11.88 4.09
N LYS A 31 19.08 11.00 4.90
CA LYS A 31 18.44 9.76 5.33
C LYS A 31 17.15 10.03 6.13
N CYS A 32 17.22 10.90 7.14
CA CYS A 32 16.04 11.28 7.94
C CYS A 32 14.95 11.93 7.08
N ILE A 33 15.31 12.79 6.12
CA ILE A 33 14.34 13.41 5.21
C ILE A 33 13.66 12.35 4.34
N SER A 34 14.42 11.40 3.78
CA SER A 34 13.88 10.33 2.96
C SER A 34 12.95 9.40 3.76
N GLU A 35 13.35 8.99 4.96
CA GLU A 35 12.53 8.15 5.84
C GLU A 35 11.25 8.88 6.29
N TYR A 36 11.36 10.15 6.67
CA TYR A 36 10.20 10.97 7.02
C TYR A 36 9.24 11.12 5.83
N ALA A 37 9.78 11.41 4.64
CA ALA A 37 8.98 11.50 3.43
C ALA A 37 8.28 10.17 3.11
N ASN A 38 8.96 9.03 3.23
CA ASN A 38 8.35 7.71 3.06
C ASN A 38 7.24 7.43 4.09
N LEU A 39 7.45 7.74 5.37
CA LEU A 39 6.44 7.55 6.41
C LEU A 39 5.18 8.39 6.17
N VAL A 40 5.36 9.68 5.87
CA VAL A 40 4.25 10.60 5.61
C VAL A 40 3.51 10.24 4.33
N THR A 41 4.25 9.90 3.26
CA THR A 41 3.65 9.58 1.98
C THR A 41 2.90 8.26 2.02
N PHE A 42 3.48 7.23 2.65
CA PHE A 42 2.82 5.95 2.82
C PHE A 42 1.52 6.07 3.61
N SER A 43 1.58 6.64 4.81
CA SER A 43 0.40 6.82 5.67
C SER A 43 -0.67 7.68 4.99
N GLY A 44 -0.25 8.76 4.31
CA GLY A 44 -1.14 9.61 3.54
C GLY A 44 -1.80 8.89 2.37
N PHE A 45 -1.05 8.06 1.63
CA PHE A 45 -1.60 7.25 0.55
C PHE A 45 -2.58 6.21 1.07
N PHE A 46 -2.24 5.53 2.16
CA PHE A 46 -3.12 4.56 2.80
C PHE A 46 -4.46 5.20 3.20
N PHE A 47 -4.42 6.39 3.81
CA PHE A 47 -5.64 7.10 4.19
C PHE A 47 -6.45 7.57 2.98
N CYS A 48 -5.79 8.18 1.98
CA CYS A 48 -6.47 8.59 0.75
C CYS A 48 -7.05 7.41 -0.02
N PHE A 49 -6.36 6.26 -0.01
CA PHE A 49 -6.81 5.02 -0.63
C PHE A 49 -8.03 4.46 0.08
N GLY A 50 -8.01 4.39 1.41
CA GLY A 50 -9.14 3.94 2.23
C GLY A 50 -10.37 4.82 2.03
N TYR A 51 -10.21 6.15 2.03
CA TYR A 51 -11.32 7.08 1.79
C TYR A 51 -11.91 6.95 0.37
N VAL A 52 -11.06 6.82 -0.65
CA VAL A 52 -11.56 6.60 -2.03
C VAL A 52 -12.23 5.24 -2.16
N SER A 53 -11.73 4.20 -1.48
CA SER A 53 -12.34 2.88 -1.45
C SER A 53 -13.72 2.91 -0.78
N TRP A 54 -13.87 3.64 0.33
CA TRP A 54 -15.16 3.90 0.96
C TRP A 54 -16.15 4.55 -0.03
N LEU A 55 -15.73 5.63 -0.69
CA LEU A 55 -16.57 6.36 -1.64
C LEU A 55 -16.93 5.52 -2.87
N ALA A 56 -15.98 4.72 -3.38
CA ALA A 56 -16.12 3.98 -4.63
C ALA A 56 -16.87 2.65 -4.48
N TYR A 57 -16.75 2.00 -3.30
CA TYR A 57 -17.22 0.64 -3.08
C TYR A 57 -18.35 0.56 -2.04
N PHE A 58 -18.14 1.13 -0.85
CA PHE A 58 -19.03 0.92 0.30
C PHE A 58 -20.18 1.93 0.42
N LYS A 59 -20.06 3.11 -0.20
CA LYS A 59 -21.17 4.08 -0.24
C LYS A 59 -22.34 3.63 -1.14
N LYS A 60 -22.12 2.64 -2.00
CA LYS A 60 -23.12 2.16 -2.97
C LYS A 60 -24.00 1.08 -2.34
N GLU A 61 -25.25 0.99 -2.79
CA GLU A 61 -26.20 -0.04 -2.32
C GLU A 61 -25.69 -1.47 -2.55
N ASN A 62 -24.94 -1.68 -3.64
CA ASN A 62 -24.35 -2.98 -3.96
C ASN A 62 -22.83 -2.87 -4.06
N LEU A 63 -22.15 -3.85 -3.48
CA LEU A 63 -20.69 -3.98 -3.54
C LEU A 63 -20.24 -4.26 -4.98
N PRO A 64 -19.44 -3.39 -5.60
CA PRO A 64 -18.97 -3.58 -6.97
C PRO A 64 -17.76 -4.54 -7.00
N VAL A 65 -18.00 -5.82 -6.71
CA VAL A 65 -16.99 -6.88 -6.58
C VAL A 65 -16.01 -6.90 -7.77
N GLU A 66 -16.52 -6.83 -9.00
CA GLU A 66 -15.71 -6.83 -10.21
C GLU A 66 -14.72 -5.66 -10.25
N LYS A 67 -15.13 -4.47 -9.80
CA LYS A 67 -14.26 -3.28 -9.78
C LYS A 67 -13.18 -3.43 -8.71
N MET A 68 -13.52 -3.98 -7.54
CA MET A 68 -12.56 -4.23 -6.47
C MET A 68 -11.51 -5.26 -6.89
N LEU A 69 -11.94 -6.38 -7.50
CA LEU A 69 -11.04 -7.39 -8.04
C LEU A 69 -10.13 -6.82 -9.14
N LYS A 70 -10.68 -6.01 -10.05
CA LYS A 70 -9.88 -5.32 -11.07
C LYS A 70 -8.84 -4.37 -10.46
N THR A 71 -9.19 -3.64 -9.40
CA THR A 71 -8.24 -2.78 -8.69
C THR A 71 -7.13 -3.59 -8.02
N ALA A 72 -7.49 -4.63 -7.25
CA ALA A 72 -6.52 -5.50 -6.60
C ALA A 72 -5.56 -6.13 -7.62
N PHE A 73 -6.10 -6.69 -8.71
CA PHE A 73 -5.32 -7.28 -9.78
C PHE A 73 -4.39 -6.28 -10.46
N LYS A 74 -4.84 -5.06 -10.74
CA LYS A 74 -3.97 -4.01 -11.30
C LYS A 74 -2.82 -3.64 -10.36
N CYS A 75 -3.09 -3.50 -9.06
CA CYS A 75 -2.05 -3.24 -8.06
C CYS A 75 -1.05 -4.40 -7.98
N TYR A 76 -1.53 -5.65 -8.02
CA TYR A 76 -0.68 -6.83 -8.01
C TYR A 76 0.19 -6.95 -9.27
N VAL A 77 -0.38 -6.76 -10.46
CA VAL A 77 0.38 -6.77 -11.73
C VAL A 77 1.42 -5.65 -11.73
N ALA A 78 1.05 -4.45 -11.26
CA ALA A 78 2.00 -3.34 -11.13
C ALA A 78 3.15 -3.70 -10.18
N PHE A 79 2.85 -4.36 -9.05
CA PHE A 79 3.85 -4.87 -8.11
C PHE A 79 4.82 -5.87 -8.75
N VAL A 80 4.30 -6.86 -9.49
CA VAL A 80 5.15 -7.87 -10.15
C VAL A 80 6.05 -7.19 -11.19
N LEU A 81 5.50 -6.32 -12.03
CA LEU A 81 6.27 -5.61 -13.06
C LEU A 81 7.34 -4.69 -12.44
N SER A 82 6.97 -3.88 -11.44
CA SER A 82 7.93 -2.99 -10.77
C SER A 82 9.00 -3.78 -10.02
N GLY A 83 8.61 -4.91 -9.41
CA GLY A 83 9.50 -5.80 -8.69
C GLY A 83 10.55 -6.47 -9.56
N VAL A 84 10.13 -7.02 -10.71
CA VAL A 84 11.06 -7.62 -11.68
C VAL A 84 12.02 -6.56 -12.21
N VAL A 85 11.53 -5.36 -12.57
CA VAL A 85 12.39 -4.25 -13.02
C VAL A 85 13.38 -3.84 -11.93
N PHE A 86 12.94 -3.74 -10.68
CA PHE A 86 13.81 -3.40 -9.56
C PHE A 86 14.96 -4.41 -9.40
N LYS A 87 14.66 -5.71 -9.38
CA LYS A 87 15.67 -6.76 -9.27
C LYS A 87 16.70 -6.75 -10.41
N LEU A 88 16.23 -6.57 -11.64
CA LEU A 88 17.08 -6.56 -12.82
C LEU A 88 17.99 -5.33 -12.88
N PHE A 89 17.46 -4.13 -12.62
CA PHE A 89 18.17 -2.88 -12.85
C PHE A 89 18.88 -2.33 -11.62
N VAL A 90 18.35 -2.56 -10.43
CA VAL A 90 18.90 -2.02 -9.18
C VAL A 90 19.81 -3.04 -8.51
N GLU A 91 19.32 -4.26 -8.30
CA GLU A 91 20.10 -5.33 -7.66
C GLU A 91 21.03 -6.06 -8.64
N ARG A 92 20.88 -5.81 -9.94
CA ARG A 92 21.68 -6.41 -11.03
C ARG A 92 21.64 -7.94 -11.03
N GLU A 93 20.54 -8.51 -10.53
CA GLU A 93 20.30 -9.94 -10.62
C GLU A 93 20.03 -10.33 -12.08
N GLY A 94 20.49 -11.50 -12.51
CA GLY A 94 20.20 -12.02 -13.84
C GLY A 94 18.72 -12.38 -13.98
N PHE A 95 18.14 -12.18 -15.17
CA PHE A 95 16.78 -12.63 -15.43
C PHE A 95 16.68 -14.16 -15.33
N SER A 96 15.92 -14.64 -14.36
CA SER A 96 15.67 -16.06 -14.12
C SER A 96 14.19 -16.30 -13.89
N TYR A 97 13.67 -17.41 -14.39
CA TYR A 97 12.29 -17.83 -14.14
C TYR A 97 12.01 -17.99 -12.63
N VAL A 98 13.02 -18.45 -11.87
CA VAL A 98 12.92 -18.61 -10.40
C VAL A 98 12.71 -17.27 -9.69
N LEU A 99 13.31 -16.20 -10.20
CA LEU A 99 13.17 -14.84 -9.65
C LEU A 99 11.77 -14.29 -9.90
N VAL A 100 11.23 -14.51 -11.10
CA VAL A 100 9.87 -14.07 -11.42
C VAL A 100 8.85 -14.86 -10.58
N GLU A 101 9.07 -16.16 -10.42
CA GLU A 101 8.24 -17.02 -9.58
C GLU A 101 8.28 -16.60 -8.11
N SER A 102 9.45 -16.28 -7.55
CA SER A 102 9.57 -15.86 -6.15
C SER A 102 8.81 -14.55 -5.87
N ILE A 103 8.84 -13.60 -6.81
CA ILE A 103 8.08 -12.34 -6.71
C ILE A 103 6.57 -12.60 -6.82
N ILE A 104 6.15 -13.43 -7.78
CA ILE A 104 4.73 -13.79 -7.95
C ILE A 104 4.20 -14.48 -6.69
N LEU A 105 4.95 -15.44 -6.15
CA LEU A 105 4.59 -16.17 -4.93
C LEU A 105 4.80 -15.37 -3.64
N LEU A 106 5.18 -14.08 -3.73
CA LEU A 106 5.43 -13.19 -2.59
C LEU A 106 6.49 -13.73 -1.62
N GLN A 107 7.36 -14.63 -2.08
CA GLN A 107 8.50 -15.13 -1.30
C GLN A 107 9.60 -14.07 -1.21
N ASP A 108 9.70 -13.24 -2.26
CA ASP A 108 10.57 -12.09 -2.30
C ASP A 108 9.73 -10.84 -2.57
N ILE A 109 9.82 -9.84 -1.68
CA ILE A 109 9.12 -8.57 -1.79
C ILE A 109 10.14 -7.50 -2.15
N PRO A 110 10.27 -7.16 -3.45
CA PRO A 110 11.28 -6.22 -3.90
C PRO A 110 11.06 -4.82 -3.32
N GLY A 111 12.19 -4.18 -2.99
CA GLY A 111 12.22 -2.84 -2.45
C GLY A 111 11.45 -1.83 -3.31
N TYR A 112 10.89 -0.81 -2.66
CA TYR A 112 10.10 0.26 -3.28
C TYR A 112 8.75 -0.16 -3.87
N SER A 113 8.45 -1.46 -3.99
CA SER A 113 7.18 -1.99 -4.53
C SER A 113 6.21 -2.46 -3.45
N GLU A 114 6.64 -2.50 -2.19
CA GLU A 114 5.86 -2.93 -1.00
C GLU A 114 4.50 -2.25 -0.87
N PHE A 115 4.40 -1.00 -1.32
CA PHE A 115 3.15 -0.24 -1.30
C PHE A 115 2.08 -0.81 -2.22
N LEU A 116 2.48 -1.29 -3.41
CA LEU A 116 1.54 -1.81 -4.41
C LEU A 116 0.91 -3.12 -3.96
N ILE A 117 1.73 -4.02 -3.39
CA ILE A 117 1.21 -5.27 -2.83
C ILE A 117 0.30 -5.01 -1.63
N SER A 118 0.65 -4.04 -0.78
CA SER A 118 -0.20 -3.62 0.34
C SER A 118 -1.59 -3.18 -0.15
N PHE A 119 -1.68 -2.33 -1.17
CA PHE A 119 -2.97 -1.90 -1.71
C PHE A 119 -3.76 -3.04 -2.37
N SER A 120 -3.09 -3.98 -3.03
CA SER A 120 -3.75 -5.19 -3.55
C SER A 120 -4.39 -6.00 -2.41
N VAL A 121 -3.62 -6.32 -1.38
CA VAL A 121 -4.06 -7.12 -0.23
C VAL A 121 -5.17 -6.41 0.54
N ILE A 122 -5.04 -5.11 0.81
CA ILE A 122 -6.08 -4.34 1.50
C ILE A 122 -7.39 -4.32 0.69
N THR A 123 -7.30 -4.22 -0.64
CA THR A 123 -8.49 -4.27 -1.49
C THR A 123 -9.19 -5.63 -1.39
N LEU A 124 -8.43 -6.73 -1.45
CA LEU A 124 -8.97 -8.08 -1.30
C LEU A 124 -9.53 -8.33 0.12
N LEU A 125 -8.82 -7.89 1.16
CA LEU A 125 -9.29 -7.97 2.54
C LEU A 125 -10.58 -7.17 2.73
N SER A 126 -10.68 -5.97 2.16
CA SER A 126 -11.90 -5.18 2.24
C SER A 126 -13.08 -5.82 1.51
N LEU A 127 -12.81 -6.58 0.43
CA LEU A 127 -13.83 -7.39 -0.24
C LEU A 127 -14.27 -8.57 0.63
N PHE A 128 -13.32 -9.30 1.23
CA PHE A 128 -13.63 -10.45 2.08
C PHE A 128 -14.33 -10.05 3.39
N LEU A 129 -13.94 -8.92 3.96
CA LEU A 129 -14.47 -8.37 5.20
C LEU A 129 -15.60 -7.34 4.97
N SER A 130 -16.20 -7.34 3.78
CA SER A 130 -17.14 -6.29 3.38
C SER A 130 -18.35 -6.21 4.31
N ASN A 131 -18.89 -7.36 4.73
CA ASN A 131 -20.01 -7.45 5.65
C ASN A 131 -19.66 -6.88 7.03
N GLN A 132 -18.46 -7.18 7.54
CA GLN A 132 -17.98 -6.69 8.82
C GLN A 132 -17.78 -5.17 8.77
N ILE A 133 -17.18 -4.66 7.70
CA ILE A 133 -16.97 -3.22 7.49
C ILE A 133 -18.32 -2.48 7.46
N GLU A 134 -19.34 -3.03 6.81
CA GLU A 134 -20.66 -2.42 6.76
C GLU A 134 -21.30 -2.34 8.15
N ILE A 135 -21.26 -3.42 8.93
CA ILE A 135 -21.77 -3.46 10.31
C ILE A 135 -21.04 -2.42 11.19
N MET A 136 -19.71 -2.36 11.09
CA MET A 136 -18.90 -1.43 11.88
C MET A 136 -19.16 0.03 11.49
N THR A 137 -19.39 0.31 10.21
CA THR A 137 -19.61 1.68 9.75
C THR A 137 -21.01 2.20 10.12
N ARG A 138 -21.99 1.30 10.28
CA ARG A 138 -23.35 1.67 10.72
C ARG A 138 -23.41 2.14 12.16
N ASN A 139 -22.47 1.73 13.02
CA ASN A 139 -22.49 2.10 14.43
C ASN A 139 -21.06 2.33 14.97
N PHE A 140 -20.71 3.61 15.10
CA PHE A 140 -19.39 4.10 15.55
C PHE A 140 -18.89 3.46 16.85
N ARG A 141 -19.79 2.99 17.73
CA ARG A 141 -19.41 2.29 18.97
C ARG A 141 -18.63 0.99 18.72
N TRP A 142 -18.90 0.28 17.62
CA TRP A 142 -18.16 -0.94 17.30
C TRP A 142 -16.71 -0.66 16.90
N VAL A 143 -16.44 0.48 16.27
CA VAL A 143 -15.07 0.92 15.96
C VAL A 143 -14.28 1.13 17.26
N LEU A 144 -14.90 1.79 18.24
CA LEU A 144 -14.29 1.98 19.57
C LEU A 144 -14.02 0.65 20.28
N VAL A 145 -14.98 -0.28 20.26
CA VAL A 145 -14.82 -1.61 20.88
C VAL A 145 -13.69 -2.40 20.21
N SER A 146 -13.61 -2.43 18.88
CA SER A 146 -12.50 -3.09 18.17
C SER A 146 -11.14 -2.47 18.51
N PHE A 147 -11.07 -1.15 18.68
CA PHE A 147 -9.84 -0.46 19.06
C PHE A 147 -9.43 -0.80 20.50
N SER A 148 -10.39 -0.86 21.43
CA SER A 148 -10.16 -1.27 22.81
C SER A 148 -9.68 -2.72 22.94
N ILE A 149 -10.25 -3.65 22.15
CA ILE A 149 -9.82 -5.06 22.14
C ILE A 149 -8.39 -5.17 21.63
N LEU A 150 -8.03 -4.49 20.54
CA LEU A 150 -6.66 -4.50 20.02
C LEU A 150 -5.68 -3.97 21.06
N ILE A 151 -5.96 -2.82 21.69
CA ILE A 151 -5.11 -2.26 22.75
C ILE A 151 -4.93 -3.26 23.90
N PHE A 152 -6.00 -3.95 24.30
CA PHE A 152 -5.94 -4.95 25.36
C PHE A 152 -5.07 -6.16 24.95
N SER A 153 -5.21 -6.66 23.72
CA SER A 153 -4.41 -7.77 23.19
C SER A 153 -2.92 -7.45 23.04
N TYR A 154 -2.53 -6.18 22.89
CA TYR A 154 -1.13 -5.75 22.88
C TYR A 154 -0.57 -5.44 24.27
N CYS A 155 -1.43 -5.27 25.28
CA CYS A 155 -1.04 -5.02 26.67
C CYS A 155 -0.94 -6.29 27.53
N VAL A 156 -1.46 -7.43 27.06
CA VAL A 156 -1.34 -8.76 27.70
C VAL A 156 -0.21 -9.55 27.05
#